data_AF-A0AB37XD54-F1
#
_entry.id   AF-A0AB37XD54-F1
#
_cell.length_a   1.000
_cell.length_b   1.000
_cell.length_c   1.000
_cell.angle_alpha   90.00
_cell.angle_beta   90.00
_cell.angle_gamma   90.00
#
_symmetry.space_group_name_H-M   'P 1'
#
loop_
_entity.id
_entity.type
_entity.pdbx_description
1 polymer ?
#
loop_
_entity_poly.entity_id
_entity_poly.type
_entity_poly.pdbx_seq_one_letter_code
_entity_poly.pdbx_strand_id
1 'polypeptide(L)'
;MTSPTIPRLAGGVFSQLDTDWARLCADSDVQAAVADWLMADQLADSVATVADAGVADAWARRLGPAQLLAALRPGNGRLGDDLADAVLRALLRRAAGRDRSATLAARIVVQAMIPAAVRMARGQVRPFGGRSFEDVGHMTVAALWSVARSGTIHPRPGRPAANLALDTLRHLCAELSADRELLGDDLAAAQMLPAPGPGPLAAAEAAEVRALAAAADLDAPDHDAVAVSEARLDLLALLLDAMDSGALTAADAQAIAWHYTGTPVPDAEAGARAGVSAGAWQRRRSRAVGRLKASLRTAA
;
A
#
# COMPACT_ATOMS: atom_id res chain seq x y z
N MET A 1 15.15 31.02 15.92
CA MET A 1 13.74 30.99 15.50
C MET A 1 13.23 29.57 15.72
N THR A 2 12.63 29.34 16.88
CA THR A 2 12.04 28.05 17.27
C THR A 2 10.73 27.87 16.52
N SER A 3 10.69 26.93 15.58
CA SER A 3 9.44 26.51 14.93
C SER A 3 8.43 26.08 16.00
N PRO A 4 7.16 26.52 15.92
CA PRO A 4 6.14 26.06 16.85
C PRO A 4 5.91 24.57 16.62
N THR A 5 6.27 23.77 17.62
CA THR A 5 5.89 22.35 17.70
C THR A 5 4.38 22.29 17.89
N ILE A 6 3.66 22.07 16.80
CA ILE A 6 2.21 21.80 16.85
C ILE A 6 2.05 20.52 17.68
N PRO A 7 1.30 20.53 18.79
CA PRO A 7 1.09 19.34 19.58
C PRO A 7 0.36 18.31 18.70
N ARG A 8 0.99 17.15 18.48
CA ARG A 8 0.33 15.98 17.91
C ARG A 8 -0.77 15.57 18.88
N LEU A 9 -1.98 16.07 18.65
CA LEU A 9 -3.19 15.57 19.31
C LEU A 9 -3.25 14.05 19.03
N ALA A 10 -3.55 13.26 20.06
CA ALA A 10 -3.43 11.80 20.05
C ALA A 10 -4.44 11.07 19.13
N GLY A 11 -4.97 11.75 18.11
CA GLY A 11 -5.85 11.20 17.09
C GLY A 11 -5.58 11.85 15.73
N GLY A 12 -5.56 11.05 14.67
CA GLY A 12 -5.34 11.53 13.31
C GLY A 12 -6.43 12.48 12.79
N VAL A 13 -6.24 13.02 11.59
CA VAL A 13 -7.09 14.06 10.97
C VAL A 13 -8.61 13.79 11.06
N PHE A 14 -9.06 12.55 10.87
CA PHE A 14 -10.48 12.20 10.93
C PHE A 14 -11.06 12.30 12.35
N SER A 15 -10.31 11.86 13.38
CA SER A 15 -10.75 12.02 14.77
C SER A 15 -10.79 13.48 15.21
N GLN A 16 -9.90 14.32 14.67
CA GLN A 16 -9.95 15.75 14.91
C GLN A 16 -11.22 16.36 14.31
N LEU A 17 -11.58 15.97 13.08
CA LEU A 17 -12.84 16.40 12.46
C LEU A 17 -14.07 15.98 13.28
N ASP A 18 -14.09 14.78 13.83
CA ASP A 18 -15.21 14.33 14.68
C ASP A 18 -15.27 15.08 16.01
N THR A 19 -14.11 15.39 16.61
CA THR A 19 -14.03 16.20 17.84
C THR A 19 -14.53 17.62 17.60
N ASP A 20 -14.10 18.25 16.51
CA ASP A 20 -14.54 19.61 16.15
C ASP A 20 -16.01 19.64 15.71
N TRP A 21 -16.52 18.52 15.17
CA TRP A 21 -17.93 18.40 14.83
C TRP A 21 -18.82 18.48 16.06
N ALA A 22 -18.46 17.80 17.15
CA ALA A 22 -19.23 17.88 18.39
C ALA A 22 -19.33 19.32 18.93
N ARG A 23 -18.23 20.09 18.83
CA ARG A 23 -18.23 21.52 19.21
C ARG A 23 -19.13 22.35 18.30
N LEU A 24 -19.04 22.14 16.98
CA LEU A 24 -19.84 22.85 15.98
C LEU A 24 -21.34 22.55 16.16
N CYS A 25 -21.71 21.33 16.51
CA CYS A 25 -23.11 20.98 16.80
C CYS A 25 -23.65 21.65 18.08
N ALA A 26 -22.79 21.97 19.04
CA ALA A 26 -23.18 22.62 20.30
C ALA A 26 -23.30 24.15 20.21
N ASP A 27 -22.81 24.76 19.12
CA ASP A 27 -22.83 26.21 18.91
C ASP A 27 -24.22 26.70 18.46
N SER A 28 -24.83 27.59 19.25
CA SER A 28 -26.18 28.12 18.99
C SER A 28 -26.27 28.98 17.73
N ASP A 29 -25.22 29.72 17.40
CA ASP A 29 -25.21 30.57 16.20
C ASP A 29 -25.16 29.70 14.94
N VAL A 30 -24.39 28.62 15.01
CA VAL A 30 -24.33 27.61 13.95
C VAL A 30 -25.66 26.89 13.80
N GLN A 31 -26.32 26.53 14.91
CA GLN A 31 -27.66 25.93 14.88
C GLN A 31 -28.67 26.86 14.20
N ALA A 32 -28.73 28.13 14.62
CA ALA A 32 -29.62 29.14 14.05
C ALA A 32 -29.37 29.33 12.55
N ALA A 33 -28.10 29.46 12.14
CA ALA A 33 -27.75 29.61 10.72
C ALA A 33 -28.20 28.41 9.88
N VAL A 34 -28.00 27.18 10.37
CA VAL A 34 -28.44 25.97 9.64
C VAL A 34 -29.96 25.87 9.58
N ALA A 35 -30.68 26.22 10.64
CA ALA A 35 -32.14 26.28 10.63
C ALA A 35 -32.65 27.26 9.57
N ASP A 36 -32.10 28.48 9.53
CA ASP A 36 -32.47 29.50 8.53
C ASP A 36 -32.22 29.02 7.10
N TRP A 37 -31.14 28.29 6.86
CA TRP A 37 -30.84 27.72 5.55
C TRP A 37 -31.87 26.68 5.12
N LEU A 38 -32.24 25.78 6.02
CA LEU A 38 -33.22 24.74 5.75
C LEU A 38 -34.61 25.32 5.47
N MET A 39 -34.97 26.40 6.16
CA MET A 39 -36.20 27.14 5.89
C MET A 39 -36.15 27.82 4.51
N ALA A 40 -35.05 28.52 4.20
CA ALA A 40 -34.87 29.20 2.92
C ALA A 40 -34.87 28.23 1.72
N ASP A 41 -34.30 27.04 1.88
CA ASP A 41 -34.25 26.00 0.85
C ASP A 41 -35.51 25.11 0.82
N GLN A 42 -36.51 25.38 1.67
CA GLN A 42 -37.74 24.56 1.82
C GLN A 42 -37.46 23.08 2.14
N LEU A 43 -36.39 22.81 2.89
CA LEU A 43 -35.96 21.45 3.28
C LEU A 43 -36.26 21.12 4.75
N ALA A 44 -36.69 22.09 5.54
CA ALA A 44 -36.88 21.96 6.99
C ALA A 44 -37.81 20.80 7.38
N ASP A 45 -39.00 20.72 6.79
CA ASP A 45 -39.99 19.68 7.11
C ASP A 45 -39.48 18.27 6.76
N SER A 46 -38.86 18.13 5.59
CA SER A 46 -38.30 16.86 5.11
C SER A 46 -37.13 16.38 5.97
N VAL A 47 -36.22 17.29 6.36
CA VAL A 47 -35.09 16.98 7.24
C VAL A 47 -35.58 16.64 8.65
N ALA A 48 -36.55 17.38 9.18
CA ALA A 48 -37.16 17.08 10.49
C ALA A 48 -37.78 15.68 10.51
N THR A 49 -38.50 15.29 9.46
CA THR A 49 -39.15 13.98 9.33
C THR A 49 -38.16 12.82 9.41
N VAL A 50 -36.97 12.98 8.82
CA VAL A 50 -35.93 11.94 8.84
C VAL A 50 -35.12 11.95 10.13
N ALA A 51 -34.97 13.12 10.77
CA ALA A 51 -34.19 13.27 12.00
C ALA A 51 -34.96 12.87 13.27
N ASP A 52 -36.28 13.07 13.32
CA ASP A 52 -37.14 12.78 14.47
C ASP A 52 -38.11 11.63 14.15
N ALA A 53 -37.60 10.40 14.04
CA ALA A 53 -38.43 9.19 13.99
C ALA A 53 -39.18 8.92 15.33
N GLY A 54 -39.84 9.91 15.95
CA GLY A 54 -40.66 9.65 17.13
C GLY A 54 -41.32 10.75 17.96
N VAL A 55 -41.18 12.08 17.76
CA VAL A 55 -41.93 13.05 18.62
C VAL A 55 -42.31 14.35 17.89
N ALA A 56 -43.61 14.65 17.86
CA ALA A 56 -44.19 15.86 17.29
C ALA A 56 -44.10 17.08 18.25
N ASP A 57 -44.05 18.27 17.65
CA ASP A 57 -44.36 19.61 18.21
C ASP A 57 -43.26 20.46 18.90
N ALA A 58 -41.99 20.04 18.92
CA ALA A 58 -40.87 20.91 19.38
C ALA A 58 -39.71 21.05 18.37
N TRP A 59 -39.96 20.79 17.07
CA TRP A 59 -38.93 20.46 16.07
C TRP A 59 -38.19 21.67 15.46
N ALA A 60 -38.84 22.83 15.28
CA ALA A 60 -38.19 24.01 14.68
C ALA A 60 -37.01 24.55 15.51
N ARG A 61 -36.98 24.25 16.82
CA ARG A 61 -35.86 24.59 17.74
C ARG A 61 -34.75 23.52 17.79
N ARG A 62 -34.88 22.43 17.01
CA ARG A 62 -33.94 21.31 16.98
C ARG A 62 -33.30 21.07 15.61
N LEU A 63 -33.60 21.87 14.60
CA LEU A 63 -32.95 21.77 13.29
C LEU A 63 -31.55 22.38 13.35
N GLY A 64 -30.53 21.54 13.20
CA GLY A 64 -29.14 21.98 13.23
C GLY A 64 -28.21 21.04 12.45
N PRO A 65 -26.89 21.24 12.58
CA PRO A 65 -25.89 20.47 11.83
C PRO A 65 -26.01 18.96 12.01
N ALA A 66 -26.37 18.50 13.22
CA ALA A 66 -26.53 17.08 13.53
C ALA A 66 -27.69 16.43 12.75
N GLN A 67 -28.84 17.09 12.69
CA GLN A 67 -30.03 16.64 11.95
C GLN A 67 -29.76 16.64 10.45
N LEU A 68 -29.04 17.65 9.96
CA LEU A 68 -28.62 17.74 8.58
C LEU A 68 -27.64 16.59 8.22
N LEU A 69 -26.71 16.24 9.12
CA LEU A 69 -25.82 15.09 8.94
C LEU A 69 -26.59 13.75 8.94
N ALA A 70 -27.62 13.61 9.79
CA ALA A 70 -28.49 12.45 9.80
C ALA A 70 -29.26 12.29 8.47
N ALA A 71 -29.77 13.39 7.92
CA ALA A 71 -30.43 13.40 6.61
C ALA A 71 -29.48 13.07 5.45
N LEU A 72 -28.19 13.43 5.55
CA LEU A 72 -27.16 13.08 4.57
C LEU A 72 -26.64 11.62 4.70
N ARG A 73 -26.96 10.96 5.82
CA ARG A 73 -26.58 9.56 6.09
C ARG A 73 -27.80 8.77 6.52
N PRO A 74 -28.83 8.70 5.67
CA PRO A 74 -30.06 8.01 6.02
C PRO A 74 -29.75 6.52 6.26
N GLY A 75 -30.38 5.93 7.27
CA GLY A 75 -30.46 4.48 7.39
C GLY A 75 -31.21 3.89 6.18
N ASN A 76 -31.18 2.56 6.03
CA ASN A 76 -31.71 1.82 4.88
C ASN A 76 -33.16 2.23 4.48
N GLY A 77 -33.32 3.17 3.53
CA GLY A 77 -34.62 3.63 3.03
C GLY A 77 -34.52 4.57 1.82
N ARG A 78 -35.45 4.43 0.86
CA ARG A 78 -35.45 5.16 -0.44
C ARG A 78 -35.72 6.67 -0.35
N LEU A 79 -36.55 7.12 0.59
CA LEU A 79 -36.77 8.56 0.87
C LEU A 79 -35.47 9.26 1.33
N GLY A 80 -34.54 8.49 1.88
CA GLY A 80 -33.24 8.99 2.31
C GLY A 80 -32.36 9.45 1.16
N ASP A 81 -32.34 8.74 0.03
CA ASP A 81 -31.39 9.03 -1.05
C ASP A 81 -31.72 10.34 -1.78
N ASP A 82 -32.98 10.58 -2.13
CA ASP A 82 -33.41 11.79 -2.85
C ASP A 82 -33.28 13.04 -1.97
N LEU A 83 -33.66 12.93 -0.69
CA LEU A 83 -33.48 14.00 0.29
C LEU A 83 -32.01 14.29 0.56
N ALA A 84 -31.18 13.25 0.74
CA ALA A 84 -29.73 13.41 0.91
C ALA A 84 -29.11 14.11 -0.29
N ASP A 85 -29.52 13.74 -1.52
CA ASP A 85 -29.05 14.39 -2.74
C ASP A 85 -29.51 15.85 -2.82
N ALA A 86 -30.75 16.16 -2.45
CA ALA A 86 -31.27 17.54 -2.42
C ALA A 86 -30.54 18.41 -1.38
N VAL A 87 -30.37 17.91 -0.15
CA VAL A 87 -29.64 18.57 0.93
C VAL A 87 -28.18 18.78 0.54
N LEU A 88 -27.53 17.76 -0.02
CA LEU A 88 -26.13 17.87 -0.43
C LEU A 88 -25.96 18.88 -1.57
N ARG A 89 -26.87 18.96 -2.54
CA ARG A 89 -26.85 19.99 -3.58
C ARG A 89 -27.01 21.39 -3.01
N ALA A 90 -27.94 21.58 -2.08
CA ALA A 90 -28.16 22.88 -1.45
C ALA A 90 -26.89 23.34 -0.71
N LEU A 91 -26.25 22.44 0.04
CA LEU A 91 -24.98 22.71 0.72
C LEU A 91 -23.83 22.98 -0.24
N LEU A 92 -23.71 22.22 -1.33
CA LEU A 92 -22.65 22.43 -2.32
C LEU A 92 -22.84 23.74 -3.09
N ARG A 93 -24.09 24.15 -3.34
CA ARG A 93 -24.39 25.48 -3.90
C ARG A 93 -23.96 26.58 -2.93
N ARG A 94 -24.29 26.44 -1.64
CA ARG A 94 -23.91 27.38 -0.58
C ARG A 94 -22.39 27.42 -0.36
N ALA A 95 -21.72 26.26 -0.36
CA ALA A 95 -20.28 26.12 -0.20
C ALA A 95 -19.47 26.79 -1.31
N ALA A 96 -20.07 27.03 -2.48
CA ALA A 96 -19.44 27.78 -3.57
C ALA A 96 -19.29 29.29 -3.29
N GLY A 97 -19.95 29.80 -2.25
CA GLY A 97 -19.84 31.20 -1.82
C GLY A 97 -18.48 31.56 -1.22
N ARG A 98 -18.36 32.80 -0.70
CA ARG A 98 -17.12 33.34 -0.11
C ARG A 98 -17.27 33.78 1.35
N ASP A 99 -18.47 33.72 1.90
CA ASP A 99 -18.76 34.17 3.25
C ASP A 99 -18.57 33.07 4.30
N ARG A 100 -18.84 33.39 5.56
CA ARG A 100 -18.77 32.44 6.67
C ARG A 100 -19.75 31.27 6.49
N SER A 101 -20.91 31.55 5.90
CA SER A 101 -21.94 30.56 5.55
C SER A 101 -21.39 29.50 4.58
N ALA A 102 -20.69 29.91 3.53
CA ALA A 102 -20.05 28.99 2.59
C ALA A 102 -18.99 28.09 3.26
N THR A 103 -18.16 28.65 4.14
CA THR A 103 -17.16 27.89 4.91
C THR A 103 -17.83 26.85 5.82
N LEU A 104 -18.90 27.23 6.53
CA LEU A 104 -19.66 26.32 7.38
C LEU A 104 -20.35 25.22 6.55
N ALA A 105 -20.96 25.56 5.41
CA ALA A 105 -21.56 24.58 4.51
C ALA A 105 -20.53 23.56 3.99
N ALA A 106 -19.35 24.03 3.56
CA ALA A 106 -18.25 23.16 3.15
C ALA A 106 -17.80 22.22 4.28
N ARG A 107 -17.73 22.72 5.52
CA ARG A 107 -17.37 21.92 6.69
C ARG A 107 -18.39 20.81 6.97
N ILE A 108 -19.69 21.09 6.81
CA ILE A 108 -20.76 20.10 6.96
C ILE A 108 -20.68 19.05 5.84
N VAL A 109 -20.40 19.46 4.59
CA VAL A 109 -20.17 18.53 3.47
C VAL A 109 -18.98 17.61 3.73
N VAL A 110 -17.85 18.16 4.19
CA VAL A 110 -16.68 17.36 4.59
C VAL A 110 -17.06 16.36 5.67
N GLN A 111 -17.79 16.82 6.70
CA GLN A 111 -18.24 15.93 7.77
C GLN A 111 -19.05 14.78 7.21
N ALA A 112 -20.05 15.05 6.35
CA ALA A 112 -20.91 14.04 5.75
C ALA A 112 -20.12 13.01 4.92
N MET A 113 -19.07 13.44 4.25
CA MET A 113 -18.26 12.62 3.36
C MET A 113 -17.10 11.86 4.03
N ILE A 114 -16.89 11.98 5.36
CA ILE A 114 -15.82 11.27 6.09
C ILE A 114 -15.74 9.76 5.76
N PRO A 115 -16.83 8.96 5.75
CA PRO A 115 -16.76 7.54 5.40
C PRO A 115 -16.17 7.29 4.01
N ALA A 116 -16.49 8.15 3.02
CA ALA A 116 -15.92 8.07 1.69
C ALA A 116 -14.44 8.48 1.69
N ALA A 117 -14.10 9.57 2.40
CA ALA A 117 -12.72 10.05 2.54
C ALA A 117 -11.80 9.01 3.21
N VAL A 118 -12.26 8.33 4.26
CA VAL A 118 -11.51 7.25 4.92
C VAL A 118 -11.26 6.09 3.95
N ARG A 119 -12.28 5.69 3.16
CA ARG A 119 -12.10 4.64 2.13
C ARG A 119 -11.10 5.05 1.06
N MET A 120 -11.16 6.30 0.58
CA MET A 120 -10.20 6.82 -0.39
C MET A 120 -8.79 6.80 0.19
N ALA A 121 -8.60 7.35 1.38
CA ALA A 121 -7.31 7.41 2.04
C ALA A 121 -6.71 6.00 2.21
N ARG A 122 -7.51 5.03 2.70
CA ARG A 122 -7.06 3.63 2.80
C ARG A 122 -6.65 3.05 1.45
N GLY A 123 -7.40 3.33 0.39
CA GLY A 123 -7.10 2.86 -0.97
C GLY A 123 -5.83 3.48 -1.57
N GLN A 124 -5.37 4.62 -1.07
CA GLN A 124 -4.16 5.30 -1.54
C GLN A 124 -2.92 5.02 -0.66
N VAL A 125 -3.09 4.45 0.53
CA VAL A 125 -1.95 4.00 1.35
C VAL A 125 -1.28 2.80 0.70
N ARG A 126 0.06 2.82 0.64
CA ARG A 126 0.87 1.71 0.16
C ARG A 126 1.51 0.99 1.36
N PRO A 127 1.47 -0.36 1.44
CA PRO A 127 2.01 -1.10 2.59
C PRO A 127 3.53 -1.00 2.78
N PHE A 128 4.28 -0.74 1.71
CA PHE A 128 5.75 -0.68 1.73
C PHE A 128 6.24 0.60 1.05
N GLY A 129 7.10 1.37 1.73
CA GLY A 129 7.79 2.53 1.16
C GLY A 129 6.88 3.69 0.73
N GLY A 130 5.67 3.79 1.28
CA GLY A 130 4.69 4.82 0.91
C GLY A 130 4.31 5.78 2.04
N ARG A 131 3.42 6.72 1.71
CA ARG A 131 2.88 7.72 2.65
C ARG A 131 2.03 7.05 3.74
N SER A 132 2.08 7.62 4.95
CA SER A 132 1.27 7.13 6.06
C SER A 132 -0.22 7.39 5.83
N PHE A 133 -1.09 6.66 6.53
CA PHE A 133 -2.53 6.93 6.49
C PHE A 133 -2.89 8.34 7.00
N GLU A 134 -2.09 8.88 7.91
CA GLU A 134 -2.26 10.24 8.43
C GLU A 134 -2.01 11.28 7.32
N ASP A 135 -0.88 11.17 6.61
CA ASP A 135 -0.51 12.11 5.53
C ASP A 135 -1.53 12.08 4.38
N VAL A 136 -1.86 10.87 3.91
CA VAL A 136 -2.87 10.66 2.86
C VAL A 136 -4.24 11.15 3.34
N GLY A 137 -4.57 10.97 4.61
CA GLY A 137 -5.78 11.49 5.22
C GLY A 137 -5.87 13.01 5.13
N HIS A 138 -4.80 13.72 5.49
CA HIS A 138 -4.75 15.19 5.39
C HIS A 138 -4.95 15.67 3.95
N MET A 139 -4.24 15.08 2.99
CA MET A 139 -4.39 15.40 1.57
C MET A 139 -5.82 15.11 1.06
N THR A 140 -6.42 14.01 1.51
CA THR A 140 -7.79 13.64 1.13
C THR A 140 -8.81 14.65 1.64
N VAL A 141 -8.67 15.10 2.90
CA VAL A 141 -9.56 16.12 3.48
C VAL A 141 -9.39 17.47 2.78
N ALA A 142 -8.15 17.87 2.48
CA ALA A 142 -7.86 19.09 1.72
C ALA A 142 -8.46 19.04 0.31
N ALA A 143 -8.30 17.92 -0.40
CA ALA A 143 -8.89 17.70 -1.71
C ALA A 143 -10.42 17.79 -1.68
N LEU A 144 -11.04 17.13 -0.70
CA LEU A 144 -12.49 17.13 -0.53
C LEU A 144 -13.03 18.53 -0.24
N TRP A 145 -12.35 19.29 0.62
CA TRP A 145 -12.68 20.68 0.89
C TRP A 145 -12.63 21.53 -0.39
N SER A 146 -11.53 21.45 -1.14
CA SER A 146 -11.35 22.19 -2.40
C SER A 146 -12.43 21.86 -3.43
N VAL A 147 -12.77 20.58 -3.60
CA VAL A 147 -13.81 20.16 -4.55
C VAL A 147 -15.20 20.61 -4.08
N ALA A 148 -15.53 20.48 -2.80
CA ALA A 148 -16.82 20.93 -2.25
C ALA A 148 -17.03 22.44 -2.46
N ARG A 149 -15.96 23.23 -2.34
CA ARG A 149 -15.92 24.68 -2.54
C ARG A 149 -15.93 25.11 -4.02
N SER A 150 -15.70 24.20 -4.96
CA SER A 150 -15.49 24.53 -6.38
C SER A 150 -16.72 25.08 -7.10
N GLY A 151 -17.93 24.83 -6.57
CA GLY A 151 -19.19 25.19 -7.23
C GLY A 151 -19.52 24.37 -8.48
N THR A 152 -18.73 23.33 -8.80
CA THR A 152 -18.92 22.57 -10.06
C THR A 152 -19.79 21.32 -9.91
N ILE A 153 -20.05 20.85 -8.68
CA ILE A 153 -20.72 19.57 -8.42
C ILE A 153 -22.25 19.71 -8.40
N HIS A 154 -22.77 20.76 -7.76
CA HIS A 154 -24.21 20.93 -7.54
C HIS A 154 -25.07 20.99 -8.84
N PRO A 155 -24.59 21.51 -10.00
CA PRO A 155 -25.41 21.54 -11.21
C PRO A 155 -25.32 20.24 -12.03
N ARG A 156 -24.41 19.30 -11.70
CA ARG A 156 -24.22 18.08 -12.49
C ARG A 156 -25.38 17.09 -12.32
N PRO A 157 -25.79 16.36 -13.36
CA PRO A 157 -26.77 15.29 -13.22
C PRO A 157 -26.21 14.13 -12.38
N GLY A 158 -27.10 13.23 -11.93
CA GLY A 158 -26.75 12.07 -11.12
C GLY A 158 -26.54 12.39 -9.64
N ARG A 159 -25.88 11.50 -8.88
CA ARG A 159 -25.77 11.61 -7.43
C ARG A 159 -24.63 12.57 -7.01
N PRO A 160 -24.91 13.70 -6.34
CA PRO A 160 -23.89 14.68 -5.92
C PRO A 160 -22.80 14.07 -5.03
N ALA A 161 -23.12 13.12 -4.15
CA ALA A 161 -22.13 12.46 -3.30
C ALA A 161 -21.13 11.62 -4.11
N ALA A 162 -21.60 10.91 -5.14
CA ALA A 162 -20.74 10.12 -6.03
C ALA A 162 -19.85 11.03 -6.89
N ASN A 163 -20.42 12.11 -7.43
CA ASN A 163 -19.67 13.11 -8.20
C ASN A 163 -18.58 13.76 -7.34
N LEU A 164 -18.93 14.19 -6.13
CA LEU A 164 -18.00 14.76 -5.17
C LEU A 164 -16.87 13.78 -4.82
N ALA A 165 -17.21 12.51 -4.59
CA ALA A 165 -16.25 11.46 -4.29
C ALA A 165 -15.26 11.23 -5.45
N LEU A 166 -15.77 11.14 -6.67
CA LEU A 166 -14.96 10.91 -7.86
C LEU A 166 -14.02 12.08 -8.14
N ASP A 167 -14.53 13.32 -8.07
CA ASP A 167 -13.72 14.52 -8.27
C ASP A 167 -12.65 14.66 -7.17
N THR A 168 -13.00 14.35 -5.92
CA THR A 168 -12.05 14.32 -4.79
C THR A 168 -10.94 13.30 -5.03
N LEU A 169 -11.28 12.07 -5.46
CA LEU A 169 -10.30 11.04 -5.75
C LEU A 169 -9.38 11.45 -6.90
N ARG A 170 -9.92 12.04 -7.98
CA ARG A 170 -9.10 12.54 -9.09
C ARG A 170 -8.11 13.62 -8.64
N HIS A 171 -8.58 14.59 -7.85
CA HIS A 171 -7.73 15.65 -7.32
C HIS A 171 -6.65 15.08 -6.39
N LEU A 172 -7.03 14.18 -5.47
CA LEU A 172 -6.09 13.48 -4.60
C LEU A 172 -5.02 12.72 -5.39
N CYS A 173 -5.40 11.94 -6.41
CA CYS A 173 -4.43 11.22 -7.24
C CYS A 173 -3.46 12.17 -7.96
N ALA A 174 -3.94 13.32 -8.46
CA ALA A 174 -3.09 14.32 -9.10
C ALA A 174 -2.07 14.91 -8.10
N GLU A 175 -2.51 15.29 -6.91
CA GLU A 175 -1.63 15.79 -5.84
C GLU A 175 -0.61 14.73 -5.39
N LEU A 176 -1.05 13.48 -5.20
CA LEU A 176 -0.18 12.38 -4.81
C LEU A 176 0.89 12.07 -5.88
N SER A 177 0.56 12.25 -7.16
CA SER A 177 1.51 12.11 -8.27
C SER A 177 2.49 13.28 -8.32
N ALA A 178 2.01 14.53 -8.19
CA ALA A 178 2.87 15.72 -8.18
C ALA A 178 3.88 15.69 -7.02
N ASP A 179 3.43 15.32 -5.82
CA ASP A 179 4.30 15.18 -4.65
C ASP A 179 5.30 14.02 -4.82
N ARG A 180 4.95 12.97 -5.59
CA ARG A 180 5.89 11.89 -5.93
C ARG A 180 6.96 12.38 -6.91
N GLU A 181 6.61 13.18 -7.90
CA GLU A 181 7.58 13.76 -8.84
C GLU A 181 8.53 14.73 -8.15
N LEU A 182 8.06 15.43 -7.11
CA LEU A 182 8.88 16.35 -6.32
C LEU A 182 9.85 15.64 -5.35
N LEU A 183 9.45 14.49 -4.80
CA LEU A 183 10.23 13.71 -3.84
C LEU A 183 10.99 12.54 -4.48
N GLY A 184 10.73 12.24 -5.75
CA GLY A 184 11.42 11.18 -6.47
C GLY A 184 12.84 11.60 -6.81
N ASP A 185 13.82 10.75 -6.51
CA ASP A 185 15.15 10.87 -7.08
C ASP A 185 15.05 10.79 -8.61
N ASP A 186 15.90 11.56 -9.30
CA ASP A 186 16.00 11.52 -10.77
C ASP A 186 16.13 10.07 -11.23
N LEU A 187 15.32 9.65 -12.20
CA LEU A 187 15.40 8.32 -12.79
C LEU A 187 16.82 8.00 -13.27
N ALA A 188 17.57 9.02 -13.71
CA ALA A 188 18.97 8.89 -14.07
C ALA A 188 19.87 8.56 -12.85
N ALA A 189 19.59 9.12 -11.67
CA ALA A 189 20.30 8.79 -10.44
C ALA A 189 19.93 7.39 -9.92
N ALA A 190 18.66 6.99 -10.05
CA ALA A 190 18.20 5.65 -9.68
C ALA A 190 18.83 4.54 -10.55
N GLN A 191 19.10 4.82 -11.82
CA GLN A 191 19.82 3.89 -12.72
C GLN A 191 21.30 3.70 -12.35
N MET A 192 21.87 4.62 -11.56
CA MET A 192 23.25 4.54 -11.06
C MET A 192 23.37 3.79 -9.73
N LEU A 193 22.25 3.39 -9.12
CA LEU A 193 22.27 2.53 -7.95
C LEU A 193 22.74 1.13 -8.38
N PRO A 194 23.71 0.52 -7.67
CA PRO A 194 24.08 -0.85 -7.92
C PRO A 194 22.83 -1.73 -7.83
N ALA A 195 22.70 -2.68 -8.77
CA ALA A 195 21.58 -3.59 -8.79
C ALA A 195 21.37 -4.16 -7.37
N PRO A 196 20.13 -4.10 -6.82
CA PRO A 196 19.87 -4.72 -5.54
C PRO A 196 20.33 -6.17 -5.63
N GLY A 197 20.94 -6.65 -4.54
CA GLY A 197 21.36 -8.05 -4.45
C GLY A 197 20.21 -9.01 -4.80
N PRO A 198 20.50 -10.32 -4.93
CA PRO A 198 19.51 -11.30 -5.38
C PRO A 198 18.19 -11.12 -4.63
N GLY A 199 17.09 -11.05 -5.39
CA GLY A 199 15.75 -10.90 -4.82
C GLY A 199 15.39 -12.03 -3.85
N PRO A 200 14.31 -11.90 -3.07
CA PRO A 200 13.98 -12.85 -2.01
C PRO A 200 13.87 -14.31 -2.49
N LEU A 201 13.32 -14.52 -3.70
CA LEU A 201 13.22 -15.83 -4.32
C LEU A 201 14.60 -16.42 -4.63
N ALA A 202 15.46 -15.67 -5.32
CA ALA A 202 16.82 -16.10 -5.64
C ALA A 202 17.66 -16.36 -4.37
N ALA A 203 17.44 -15.59 -3.30
CA ALA A 203 18.07 -15.82 -2.01
C ALA A 203 17.60 -17.14 -1.35
N ALA A 204 16.32 -17.47 -1.48
CA ALA A 204 15.74 -18.73 -0.98
C ALA A 204 16.23 -19.94 -1.79
N GLU A 205 16.21 -19.87 -3.12
CA GLU A 205 16.73 -20.91 -4.02
C GLU A 205 18.22 -21.18 -3.75
N ALA A 206 19.02 -20.12 -3.61
CA ALA A 206 20.43 -20.25 -3.25
C ALA A 206 20.64 -20.90 -1.87
N ALA A 207 19.75 -20.65 -0.91
CA ALA A 207 19.82 -21.26 0.41
C ALA A 207 19.45 -22.75 0.37
N GLU A 208 18.46 -23.13 -0.45
CA GLU A 208 18.06 -24.51 -0.66
C GLU A 208 19.16 -25.33 -1.34
N VAL A 209 19.74 -24.82 -2.44
CA VAL A 209 20.87 -25.48 -3.13
C VAL A 209 22.04 -25.68 -2.18
N ARG A 210 22.36 -24.70 -1.32
CA ARG A 210 23.41 -24.83 -0.30
C ARG A 210 23.08 -25.91 0.73
N ALA A 211 21.85 -25.97 1.21
CA ALA A 211 21.44 -26.98 2.18
C ALA A 211 21.51 -28.40 1.59
N LEU A 212 21.06 -28.58 0.34
CA LEU A 212 21.12 -29.86 -0.36
C LEU A 212 22.57 -30.27 -0.67
N ALA A 213 23.41 -29.35 -1.12
CA ALA A 213 24.82 -29.61 -1.38
C ALA A 213 25.59 -30.02 -0.12
N ALA A 214 25.31 -29.38 1.01
CA ALA A 214 25.87 -29.74 2.31
C ALA A 214 25.41 -31.15 2.74
N ALA A 215 24.12 -31.47 2.56
CA ALA A 215 23.59 -32.80 2.86
C ALA A 215 24.20 -33.91 1.98
N ALA A 216 24.63 -33.56 0.76
CA ALA A 216 25.30 -34.45 -0.18
C ALA A 216 26.84 -34.47 -0.07
N ASP A 217 27.42 -33.79 0.93
CA ASP A 217 28.87 -33.72 1.17
C ASP A 217 29.67 -33.16 -0.04
N LEU A 218 29.05 -32.21 -0.77
CA LEU A 218 29.66 -31.53 -1.93
C LEU A 218 30.47 -30.29 -1.55
N ASP A 219 30.36 -29.86 -0.30
CA ASP A 219 31.18 -28.77 0.24
C ASP A 219 32.63 -29.21 0.39
N ALA A 220 33.56 -28.32 0.06
CA ALA A 220 34.97 -28.59 0.27
C ALA A 220 35.27 -28.46 1.78
N PRO A 221 35.89 -29.47 2.41
CA PRO A 221 36.33 -29.36 3.80
C PRO A 221 37.26 -28.15 4.01
N ASP A 222 37.10 -27.48 5.15
CA ASP A 222 37.87 -26.32 5.65
C ASP A 222 37.77 -24.99 4.88
N HIS A 223 36.79 -24.81 4.00
CA HIS A 223 36.56 -23.51 3.39
C HIS A 223 35.41 -22.79 4.09
N ASP A 224 35.73 -21.67 4.74
CA ASP A 224 34.73 -20.74 5.26
C ASP A 224 33.68 -20.50 4.18
N ALA A 225 32.41 -20.49 4.58
CA ALA A 225 31.24 -20.21 3.77
C ALA A 225 31.21 -18.74 3.25
N VAL A 226 32.35 -18.24 2.79
CA VAL A 226 32.51 -17.01 2.03
C VAL A 226 31.64 -17.15 0.79
N ALA A 227 30.78 -16.16 0.59
CA ALA A 227 29.78 -16.04 -0.47
C ALA A 227 30.08 -16.95 -1.67
N VAL A 228 29.37 -18.08 -1.73
CA VAL A 228 29.39 -18.96 -2.89
C VAL A 228 29.07 -18.10 -4.11
N SER A 229 30.00 -17.98 -5.05
CA SER A 229 29.75 -17.21 -6.27
C SER A 229 28.55 -17.78 -7.01
N GLU A 230 27.84 -16.96 -7.78
CA GLU A 230 26.70 -17.40 -8.60
C GLU A 230 27.06 -18.62 -9.46
N ALA A 231 28.21 -18.58 -10.12
CA ALA A 231 28.74 -19.71 -10.91
C ALA A 231 28.95 -21.00 -10.10
N ARG A 232 29.25 -20.89 -8.79
CA ARG A 232 29.38 -22.05 -7.92
C ARG A 232 28.02 -22.59 -7.47
N LEU A 233 27.04 -21.71 -7.23
CA LEU A 233 25.66 -22.15 -6.97
C LEU A 233 25.09 -22.90 -8.18
N ASP A 234 25.31 -22.39 -9.39
CA ASP A 234 24.89 -23.06 -10.63
C ASP A 234 25.53 -24.44 -10.80
N LEU A 235 26.83 -24.56 -10.50
CA LEU A 235 27.51 -25.85 -10.53
C LEU A 235 26.93 -26.83 -9.51
N LEU A 236 26.65 -26.39 -8.29
CA LEU A 236 26.07 -27.25 -7.25
C LEU A 236 24.67 -27.71 -7.63
N ALA A 237 23.81 -26.81 -8.12
CA ALA A 237 22.49 -27.15 -8.62
C ALA A 237 22.57 -28.20 -9.75
N LEU A 238 23.46 -27.98 -10.73
CA LEU A 238 23.68 -28.93 -11.83
C LEU A 238 24.14 -30.31 -11.35
N LEU A 239 25.00 -30.38 -10.33
CA LEU A 239 25.48 -31.64 -9.78
C LEU A 239 24.37 -32.39 -9.01
N LEU A 240 23.53 -31.67 -8.27
CA LEU A 240 22.37 -32.22 -7.58
C LEU A 240 21.37 -32.80 -8.59
N ASP A 241 21.03 -32.06 -9.64
CA ASP A 241 20.16 -32.56 -10.73
C ASP A 241 20.74 -33.80 -11.42
N ALA A 242 22.06 -33.82 -11.63
CA ALA A 242 22.75 -34.96 -12.22
C ALA A 242 22.79 -36.19 -11.30
N MET A 243 22.76 -36.00 -9.98
CA MET A 243 22.65 -37.08 -9.00
C MET A 243 21.22 -37.61 -8.94
N ASP A 244 20.22 -36.73 -8.91
CA ASP A 244 18.80 -37.09 -8.86
C ASP A 244 18.35 -37.85 -10.12
N SER A 245 18.88 -37.46 -11.29
CA SER A 245 18.69 -38.19 -12.54
C SER A 245 19.51 -39.49 -12.67
N GLY A 246 20.38 -39.79 -11.70
CA GLY A 246 21.25 -40.97 -11.69
C GLY A 246 22.42 -40.91 -12.68
N ALA A 247 22.68 -39.76 -13.31
CA ALA A 247 23.79 -39.57 -14.23
C ALA A 247 25.16 -39.54 -13.51
N LEU A 248 25.18 -39.10 -12.24
CA LEU A 248 26.35 -39.09 -11.37
C LEU A 248 26.08 -39.82 -10.06
N THR A 249 27.11 -40.48 -9.54
CA THR A 249 27.11 -40.95 -8.14
C THR A 249 27.57 -39.83 -7.20
N ALA A 250 27.26 -39.92 -5.90
CA ALA A 250 27.73 -38.94 -4.91
C ALA A 250 29.26 -38.75 -4.94
N ALA A 251 30.03 -39.84 -5.06
CA ALA A 251 31.49 -39.79 -5.16
C ALA A 251 32.00 -39.11 -6.45
N ASP A 252 31.23 -39.16 -7.54
CA ASP A 252 31.55 -38.46 -8.78
C ASP A 252 31.27 -36.97 -8.68
N ALA A 253 30.11 -36.61 -8.12
CA ALA A 253 29.73 -35.23 -7.88
C ALA A 253 30.72 -34.56 -6.92
N GLN A 254 31.12 -35.23 -5.84
CA GLN A 254 32.15 -34.76 -4.91
C GLN A 254 33.49 -34.51 -5.60
N ALA A 255 33.93 -35.40 -6.50
CA ALA A 255 35.19 -35.23 -7.24
C ALA A 255 35.19 -34.02 -8.19
N ILE A 256 34.02 -33.62 -8.70
CA ILE A 256 33.85 -32.38 -9.47
C ILE A 256 33.76 -31.19 -8.51
N ALA A 257 32.89 -31.27 -7.50
CA ALA A 257 32.60 -30.21 -6.55
C ALA A 257 33.86 -29.75 -5.80
N TRP A 258 34.74 -30.65 -5.37
CA TRP A 258 35.96 -30.25 -4.66
C TRP A 258 37.04 -29.64 -5.55
N HIS A 259 36.99 -29.89 -6.86
CA HIS A 259 37.97 -29.38 -7.80
C HIS A 259 37.60 -28.01 -8.38
N TYR A 260 36.32 -27.76 -8.61
CA TYR A 260 35.82 -26.53 -9.21
C TYR A 260 35.29 -25.55 -8.15
N THR A 261 36.17 -25.14 -7.24
CA THR A 261 35.96 -24.10 -6.22
C THR A 261 36.94 -22.94 -6.43
N GLY A 262 36.76 -21.84 -5.68
CA GLY A 262 37.73 -20.73 -5.68
C GLY A 262 39.12 -21.13 -5.16
N THR A 263 39.21 -22.21 -4.38
CA THR A 263 40.46 -22.83 -3.92
C THR A 263 40.30 -24.34 -4.00
N PRO A 264 40.74 -24.97 -5.11
CA PRO A 264 40.54 -26.40 -5.35
C PRO A 264 41.23 -27.26 -4.29
N VAL A 265 40.55 -28.32 -3.84
CA VAL A 265 41.18 -29.35 -2.99
C VAL A 265 42.19 -30.14 -3.84
N PRO A 266 43.47 -30.24 -3.44
CA PRO A 266 44.46 -31.00 -4.18
C PRO A 266 44.08 -32.49 -4.31
N ASP A 267 44.35 -33.10 -5.46
CA ASP A 267 43.97 -34.50 -5.75
C ASP A 267 44.58 -35.52 -4.77
N ALA A 268 45.75 -35.23 -4.21
CA ALA A 268 46.37 -36.06 -3.19
C ALA A 268 45.60 -36.05 -1.86
N GLU A 269 45.13 -34.88 -1.43
CA GLU A 269 44.35 -34.71 -0.21
C GLU A 269 42.94 -35.30 -0.37
N ALA A 270 42.28 -34.98 -1.49
CA ALA A 270 40.98 -35.52 -1.81
C ALA A 270 41.00 -37.04 -1.96
N GLY A 271 42.04 -37.58 -2.62
CA GLY A 271 42.28 -39.01 -2.71
C GLY A 271 42.47 -39.67 -1.34
N ALA A 272 43.31 -39.09 -0.47
CA ALA A 272 43.54 -39.60 0.87
C ALA A 272 42.25 -39.66 1.70
N ARG A 273 41.40 -38.62 1.65
CA ARG A 273 40.09 -38.60 2.31
C ARG A 273 39.13 -39.65 1.77
N ALA A 274 39.15 -39.88 0.46
CA ALA A 274 38.32 -40.89 -0.18
C ALA A 274 38.92 -42.32 -0.16
N GLY A 275 40.06 -42.53 0.51
CA GLY A 275 40.73 -43.83 0.58
C GLY A 275 41.31 -44.32 -0.75
N VAL A 276 41.65 -43.41 -1.67
CA VAL A 276 42.18 -43.73 -3.01
C VAL A 276 43.46 -42.94 -3.33
N SER A 277 44.20 -43.37 -4.35
CA SER A 277 45.38 -42.61 -4.79
C SER A 277 44.98 -41.33 -5.53
N ALA A 278 45.87 -40.32 -5.52
CA ALA A 278 45.68 -39.06 -6.25
C ALA A 278 45.33 -39.29 -7.74
N GLY A 279 46.05 -40.20 -8.41
CA GLY A 279 45.77 -40.54 -9.81
C GLY A 279 44.43 -41.26 -10.01
N ALA A 280 43.96 -42.04 -9.03
CA ALA A 280 42.62 -42.63 -9.09
C ALA A 280 41.53 -41.57 -8.93
N TRP A 281 41.73 -40.59 -8.05
CA TRP A 281 40.84 -39.45 -7.86
C TRP A 281 40.74 -38.56 -9.10
N GLN A 282 41.87 -38.20 -9.70
CA GLN A 282 41.93 -37.44 -10.95
C GLN A 282 41.17 -38.16 -12.08
N ARG A 283 41.37 -39.48 -12.23
CA ARG A 283 40.65 -40.29 -13.22
C ARG A 283 39.15 -40.36 -12.94
N ARG A 284 38.73 -40.43 -11.68
CA ARG A 284 37.31 -40.36 -11.29
C ARG A 284 36.70 -39.04 -11.73
N ARG A 285 37.31 -37.90 -11.38
CA ARG A 285 36.84 -36.56 -11.81
C ARG A 285 36.73 -36.48 -13.34
N SER A 286 37.75 -36.91 -14.08
CA SER A 286 37.74 -36.83 -15.54
C SER A 286 36.58 -37.64 -16.16
N ARG A 287 36.31 -38.85 -15.65
CA ARG A 287 35.17 -39.66 -16.09
C ARG A 287 33.83 -39.07 -15.68
N ALA A 288 33.73 -38.52 -14.47
CA ALA A 288 32.54 -37.84 -13.97
C ALA A 288 32.16 -36.65 -14.86
N VAL A 289 33.12 -35.79 -15.21
CA VAL A 289 32.91 -34.68 -16.17
C VAL A 289 32.47 -35.21 -17.53
N GLY A 290 33.06 -36.32 -18.01
CA GLY A 290 32.65 -36.97 -19.24
C GLY A 290 31.19 -37.45 -19.22
N ARG A 291 30.77 -38.09 -18.12
CA ARG A 291 29.38 -38.53 -17.92
C ARG A 291 28.40 -37.37 -17.84
N LEU A 292 28.74 -36.32 -17.10
CA LEU A 292 27.91 -35.11 -17.00
C LEU A 292 27.72 -34.44 -18.37
N LYS A 293 28.78 -34.36 -19.18
CA LYS A 293 28.67 -33.84 -20.56
C LYS A 293 27.80 -34.73 -21.45
N ALA A 294 27.84 -36.06 -21.24
CA ALA A 294 27.02 -36.99 -22.02
C ALA A 294 25.54 -36.92 -21.63
N SER A 295 25.21 -36.82 -20.34
CA SER A 295 23.81 -36.69 -19.89
C SER A 295 23.15 -35.42 -20.43
N LEU A 296 23.87 -34.29 -20.44
CA LEU A 296 23.38 -33.03 -21.01
C LEU A 296 23.09 -33.11 -22.51
N ARG A 297 23.81 -33.95 -23.27
CA ARG A 297 23.55 -34.17 -24.70
C ARG A 297 22.36 -35.08 -24.99
N THR A 298 21.93 -35.85 -23.99
CA THR A 298 20.83 -36.82 -24.14
C THR A 298 19.49 -36.21 -23.71
N ALA A 299 19.54 -35.11 -22.95
CA ALA A 299 18.38 -34.36 -22.47
C ALA A 299 17.96 -33.19 -23.40
N ALA A 300 18.76 -32.87 -24.43
CA ALA A 300 18.49 -31.85 -25.44
C ALA A 300 18.00 -32.49 -26.76
#